data_AF-A0A328WNA0-F1
#
_entry.id   AF-A0A328WNA0-F1
#
_cell.length_a   1.000
_cell.length_b   1.000
_cell.length_c   1.000
_cell.angle_alpha   90.00
_cell.angle_beta   90.00
_cell.angle_gamma   90.00
#
_symmetry.space_group_name_H-M   'P 1'
#
loop_
_entity.id
_entity.type
_entity.pdbx_description
1 polymer ?
#
loop_
_entity_poly.entity_id
_entity_poly.type
_entity_poly.pdbx_seq_one_letter_code
_entity_poly.pdbx_strand_id
1 'polypeptide(L)' 'MKSYKGDHSVHMVGHAWQIRIMLKQWQQQWGSETKMMDIISKSSKNIYENKEWN' A
#
# COMPACT_ATOMS: atom_id res chain seq x y z
N MET A 1 12.52 -2.54 8.76
CA MET A 1 11.47 -1.67 8.20
C MET A 1 10.19 -1.86 9.00
N LYS A 2 9.41 -0.81 9.25
CA LYS A 2 8.04 -0.90 9.77
C LYS A 2 7.12 -0.08 8.86
N SER A 3 6.04 -0.66 8.38
CA SER A 3 5.03 0.06 7.61
C SER A 3 3.64 -0.29 8.10
N TYR A 4 2.79 0.73 8.24
CA TYR A 4 1.39 0.56 8.63
C TYR A 4 0.52 1.61 7.98
N LYS A 5 -0.75 1.29 7.79
CA LYS A 5 -1.77 2.18 7.26
C LYS A 5 -2.59 2.72 8.43
N GLY A 6 -2.70 4.04 8.52
CA GLY A 6 -3.71 4.72 9.34
C GLY A 6 -4.96 4.99 8.50
N ASP A 7 -6.02 5.50 9.13
CA ASP A 7 -7.32 5.70 8.47
C ASP A 7 -7.23 6.55 7.20
N HIS A 8 -6.32 7.53 7.20
CA HIS A 8 -6.09 8.46 6.09
C HIS A 8 -4.61 8.66 5.79
N SER A 9 -3.75 7.72 6.19
CA SER A 9 -2.31 7.86 6.04
C SER A 9 -1.61 6.52 5.81
N VAL A 10 -0.41 6.57 5.23
CA VAL A 10 0.52 5.44 5.22
C VAL A 10 1.79 5.92 5.92
N HIS A 11 2.23 5.15 6.91
CA HIS A 11 3.47 5.38 7.62
C HIS A 11 4.50 4.35 7.16
N MET A 12 5.67 4.81 6.71
CA MET A 12 6.80 3.98 6.31
C MET A 12 8.05 4.42 7.07
N VAL A 13 8.64 3.51 7.84
CA VAL A 13 9.83 3.77 8.66
C VAL A 13 10.95 2.80 8.27
N GLY A 14 12.06 3.35 7.77
CA GLY A 14 13.23 2.61 7.32
C GLY A 14 14.25 3.53 6.65
N HIS A 15 15.26 2.95 6.01
CA HIS A 15 16.22 3.75 5.24
C HIS A 15 15.52 4.36 4.01
N ALA A 16 15.94 5.58 3.64
CA ALA A 16 15.35 6.32 2.52
C ALA A 16 15.32 5.52 1.20
N TRP A 17 16.37 4.73 0.93
CA TRP A 17 16.44 3.90 -0.27
C TRP A 17 15.37 2.80 -0.30
N GLN A 18 15.06 2.21 0.86
CA GLN A 18 14.05 1.15 0.96
C GLN A 18 12.64 1.71 0.76
N ILE A 19 12.36 2.89 1.34
CA ILE A 19 11.10 3.61 1.14
C ILE A 19 10.93 3.95 -0.35
N ARG A 20 12.00 4.40 -1.02
CA ARG A 20 11.98 4.68 -2.46
C ARG A 20 11.66 3.45 -3.30
N ILE A 21 12.19 2.28 -2.94
CA ILE A 21 11.87 1.03 -3.63
C ILE A 21 10.40 0.66 -3.44
N MET A 22 9.88 0.75 -2.23
CA MET A 22 8.46 0.47 -1.96
C MET A 22 7.53 1.37 -2.77
N LEU A 23 7.80 2.67 -2.81
CA LEU A 23 7.02 3.63 -3.61
C LEU A 23 7.03 3.30 -5.11
N LYS A 24 8.18 2.86 -5.65
CA LYS A 24 8.26 2.41 -7.04
C LYS A 24 7.44 1.14 -7.30
N GLN A 25 7.50 0.17 -6.39
CA GLN A 25 6.70 -1.06 -6.50
C GLN A 25 5.20 -0.75 -6.46
N TRP A 26 4.77 0.14 -5.57
CA TRP A 26 3.39 0.61 -5.50
C TRP A 26 2.93 1.29 -6.78
N GLN A 27 3.76 2.17 -7.35
CA GLN A 27 3.48 2.80 -8.64
C GLN A 27 3.32 1.77 -9.77
N GLN A 28 4.14 0.71 -9.78
CA GLN A 28 4.04 -0.36 -10.78
C GLN A 28 2.78 -1.22 -10.60
N GLN A 29 2.35 -1.46 -9.36
CA GLN A 29 1.19 -2.30 -9.06
C GLN A 29 -0.14 -1.61 -9.35
N TRP A 30 -0.24 -0.32 -9.07
CA TRP A 30 -1.50 0.42 -9.25
C TRP A 30 -1.59 1.16 -10.58
N GLY A 31 -0.45 1.50 -11.18
CA GLY A 31 -0.38 2.30 -12.40
C GLY A 31 -0.07 3.77 -12.10
N SER A 32 0.46 4.48 -13.09
CA SER A 32 0.93 5.87 -12.94
C SER A 32 -0.17 6.89 -12.70
N GLU A 33 -1.44 6.52 -12.96
CA GLU A 33 -2.59 7.41 -12.82
C GLU A 33 -3.30 7.28 -11.48
N THR A 34 -2.96 6.25 -10.69
CA THR A 34 -3.59 6.04 -9.38
C THR A 34 -3.16 7.11 -8.40
N LYS A 35 -4.14 7.79 -7.79
CA LYS A 35 -3.86 8.81 -6.78
C LYS A 35 -3.65 8.14 -5.43
N MET A 36 -2.78 8.73 -4.61
CA MET A 36 -2.55 8.27 -3.23
C MET A 36 -3.86 8.19 -2.42
N MET A 37 -4.83 9.07 -2.70
CA MET A 37 -6.13 9.03 -2.04
C MET A 37 -6.94 7.78 -2.39
N ASP A 38 -6.77 7.20 -3.59
CA ASP A 38 -7.46 5.96 -3.98
C ASP A 38 -6.88 4.75 -3.22
N ILE A 39 -5.60 4.83 -2.86
CA ILE A 39 -4.85 3.83 -2.10
C ILE A 39 -5.17 3.90 -0.60
N ILE A 40 -5.30 5.13 -0.10
CA ILE A 40 -5.51 5.42 1.32
C ILE A 40 -7.00 5.30 1.67
N SER A 41 -7.90 5.85 0.85
CA SER A 41 -9.33 5.91 1.14
C SER A 41 -9.96 4.52 1.07
N LYS A 42 -10.47 4.04 2.22
CA LYS A 42 -11.26 2.81 2.36
C LYS A 42 -10.69 1.58 1.64
N SER A 43 -9.69 0.97 2.28
CA SER A 43 -9.50 -0.49 2.26
C SER A 43 -10.66 -1.18 3.01
N SER A 44 -11.91 -0.93 2.60
CA SER A 44 -13.10 -1.62 3.11
C SER A 44 -13.64 -2.63 2.11
N LYS A 45 -12.98 -2.85 0.97
CA LYS A 45 -13.30 -3.94 0.04
C LYS A 45 -12.02 -4.67 -0.41
N ASN A 46 -11.91 -5.91 0.07
CA ASN A 46 -11.19 -7.05 -0.49
C ASN A 46 -9.69 -6.93 -0.79
N ILE A 47 -8.87 -7.27 0.21
CA ILE A 47 -7.63 -8.07 0.00
C ILE A 47 -7.50 -9.13 1.13
N TYR A 48 -8.60 -9.84 1.42
CA TYR A 48 -8.58 -11.13 2.14
C TYR A 48 -9.62 -12.11 1.55
N GLU A 49 -9.86 -12.06 0.23
CA GLU A 49 -10.37 -13.23 -0.51
C GLU A 49 -9.15 -14.00 -1.01
N ASN A 50 -8.45 -14.67 -0.09
CA ASN A 50 -7.51 -15.76 -0.38
C ASN A 50 -7.30 -16.60 0.88
N LYS A 51 -8.41 -17.07 1.46
CA LYS A 51 -8.45 -18.30 2.24
C LYS A 51 -9.72 -19.06 1.83
N GLU A 52 -9.70 -19.57 0.61
CA GLU A 52 -10.38 -20.84 0.35
C GLU A 52 -9.70 -21.88 1.25
N TRP A 53 -10.42 -22.30 2.29
CA TRP A 53 -10.10 -23.52 3.02
C TRP A 53 -10.62 -24.68 2.17
N ASN A 54 -9.68 -25.49 1.67
CA ASN A 54 -9.92 -26.89 1.35
C ASN A 54 -9.43 -27.70 2.56
#